data_AF-A0A9P7A0T3-F1
#
_entry.id   AF-A0A9P7A0T3-F1
#
_cell.length_a   1.000
_cell.length_b   1.000
_cell.length_c   1.000
_cell.angle_alpha   90.00
_cell.angle_beta   90.00
_cell.angle_gamma   90.00
#
_symmetry.space_group_name_H-M   'P 1'
#
loop_
_entity.id
_entity.type
_entity.pdbx_description
1 polymer ?
#
loop_
_entity_poly.entity_id
_entity_poly.type
_entity_poly.pdbx_seq_one_letter_code
_entity_poly.pdbx_strand_id
1 'polypeptide(L)' 'MVTGPSFNNISWGTYIVFAALNTFIIPVVYFFFSETGGRSLENMDVVFALAYNEGVSPVAVSLWKDIPLAGSPEADRILV' A
#
# COMPACT_ATOMS: atom_id res chain seq x y z
N MET A 1 -17.32 -7.65 21.45
CA MET A 1 -17.13 -8.46 20.22
C MET A 1 -18.36 -8.31 19.37
N VAL A 2 -18.22 -7.89 18.10
CA VAL A 2 -19.37 -7.63 17.20
C VAL A 2 -20.04 -8.91 16.69
N THR A 3 -19.28 -10.01 16.64
CA THR A 3 -19.70 -11.29 16.05
C THR A 3 -20.97 -11.88 16.68
N GLY A 4 -21.07 -11.90 18.02
CA GLY A 4 -22.22 -12.50 18.73
C GLY A 4 -23.54 -11.79 18.44
N PRO A 5 -23.64 -10.47 18.67
CA PRO A 5 -24.85 -9.71 18.32
C PRO A 5 -25.21 -9.78 16.83
N SER A 6 -24.23 -9.82 15.92
CA SER A 6 -24.51 -9.92 14.47
C SER A 6 -25.20 -11.22 14.10
N PHE A 7 -24.72 -12.38 14.58
CA PHE A 7 -25.40 -13.64 14.27
C PHE A 7 -26.82 -13.74 14.87
N ASN A 8 -27.02 -13.12 16.05
CA ASN A 8 -28.33 -13.12 16.71
C ASN A 8 -29.36 -12.21 16.04
N ASN A 9 -28.94 -11.06 15.47
CA ASN A 9 -29.87 -10.07 14.90
C ASN A 9 -30.00 -10.15 13.38
N ILE A 10 -28.90 -10.43 12.67
CA ILE A 10 -28.86 -10.41 11.20
C ILE A 10 -28.47 -11.77 10.59
N SER A 11 -28.16 -12.78 11.42
CA SER A 11 -27.88 -14.16 11.02
C SER A 11 -26.97 -14.27 9.79
N TRP A 12 -27.49 -14.77 8.66
CA TRP A 12 -26.73 -14.94 7.41
C TRP A 12 -26.28 -13.62 6.78
N GLY A 13 -26.96 -12.50 7.08
CA GLY A 13 -26.56 -11.17 6.63
C GLY A 13 -25.18 -10.74 7.14
N THR A 14 -24.69 -11.35 8.22
CA THR A 14 -23.32 -11.17 8.72
C THR A 14 -22.29 -11.48 7.63
N TYR A 15 -22.53 -12.51 6.80
CA TYR A 15 -21.62 -12.88 5.71
C TYR A 15 -21.57 -11.83 4.60
N ILE A 16 -22.70 -11.16 4.30
CA ILE A 16 -22.72 -10.06 3.32
C ILE A 16 -21.88 -8.89 3.84
N VAL A 17 -21.99 -8.54 5.12
CA VAL A 17 -21.19 -7.47 5.73
C VAL A 17 -19.70 -7.77 5.59
N PHE A 18 -19.28 -9.01 5.91
CA PHE A 18 -17.88 -9.41 5.72
C PHE A 18 -17.45 -9.38 4.25
N ALA A 19 -18.30 -9.86 3.34
CA ALA A 19 -18.01 -9.80 1.91
C ALA A 19 -17.83 -8.36 1.43
N ALA A 20 -18.74 -7.44 1.80
CA ALA A 20 -18.67 -6.03 1.44
C ALA A 20 -17.40 -5.36 1.98
N LEU A 21 -17.05 -5.61 3.25
CA LEU A 21 -15.82 -5.09 3.84
C LEU A 21 -14.57 -5.62 3.12
N ASN A 22 -14.50 -6.92 2.83
CA ASN A 22 -13.38 -7.50 2.08
C ASN A 22 -13.30 -6.92 0.65
N THR A 23 -14.43 -6.80 -0.04
CA THR A 23 -14.49 -6.18 -1.36
C THR A 23 -14.03 -4.72 -1.32
N PHE A 24 -14.31 -3.98 -0.25
CA PHE A 24 -13.86 -2.60 -0.10
C PHE A 24 -12.37 -2.49 0.27
N ILE A 25 -11.81 -3.46 0.97
CA ILE A 25 -10.38 -3.51 1.27
C ILE A 25 -9.54 -3.63 0.00
N ILE A 26 -9.99 -4.40 -1.00
CA ILE A 26 -9.27 -4.61 -2.27
C ILE A 26 -8.88 -3.29 -2.97
N PRO A 27 -9.82 -2.37 -3.32
CA PRO A 27 -9.46 -1.12 -3.96
C PRO A 27 -8.65 -0.21 -3.05
N VAL A 28 -8.88 -0.23 -1.73
CA VAL A 28 -8.08 0.55 -0.78
C VAL A 28 -6.61 0.12 -0.83
N VAL A 29 -6.35 -1.18 -0.78
CA VAL A 29 -4.98 -1.70 -0.88
C VAL A 29 -4.39 -1.37 -2.25
N TYR A 30 -5.15 -1.55 -3.34
CA TYR A 30 -4.67 -1.27 -4.69
C TYR A 30 -4.25 0.19 -4.92
N PHE A 31 -4.98 1.16 -4.38
CA PHE A 31 -4.70 2.59 -4.62
C PHE A 31 -3.78 3.23 -3.59
N PHE A 32 -3.75 2.75 -2.35
CA PHE A 32 -3.06 3.44 -1.25
C PHE A 32 -1.80 2.72 -0.74
N PHE A 33 -1.63 1.43 -1.03
CA PHE A 33 -0.48 0.66 -0.55
C PHE A 33 0.53 0.43 -1.67
N SER A 34 1.75 0.93 -1.48
CA SER A 34 2.89 0.69 -2.36
C SER A 34 3.45 -0.71 -2.18
N GLU A 35 4.02 -1.29 -3.23
CA GLU A 35 4.66 -2.60 -3.18
C GLU A 35 5.97 -2.54 -2.36
N THR A 36 6.06 -3.34 -1.30
CA THR A 36 7.23 -3.39 -0.40
C THR A 36 8.02 -4.70 -0.50
N GLY A 37 7.56 -5.67 -1.30
CA GLY A 37 8.20 -6.97 -1.45
C GLY A 37 9.60 -6.88 -2.04
N GLY A 38 10.59 -7.50 -1.37
CA GLY A 38 11.97 -7.57 -1.86
C GLY A 38 12.75 -6.25 -1.81
N ARG A 39 12.24 -5.20 -1.14
CA ARG A 39 12.92 -3.91 -0.94
C ARG A 39 13.42 -3.77 0.50
N SER A 40 14.59 -3.16 0.67
CA SER A 40 15.07 -2.71 1.98
C SER A 40 14.32 -1.44 2.43
N LEU A 41 14.45 -1.07 3.71
CA LEU A 41 13.88 0.18 4.23
C LEU A 41 14.45 1.40 3.48
N GLU A 42 15.75 1.43 3.23
CA GLU A 42 16.39 2.53 2.49
C GLU A 42 15.88 2.63 1.04
N ASN A 43 15.62 1.49 0.37
CA ASN A 43 15.01 1.50 -0.97
C ASN A 43 13.57 2.04 -0.96
N MET A 44 12.84 1.88 0.15
CA MET A 44 11.50 2.47 0.29
C MET A 44 11.59 3.99 0.47
N ASP A 45 12.57 4.48 1.23
CA ASP A 45 12.79 5.91 1.38
C ASP A 45 13.08 6.58 0.04
N VAL A 46 13.89 5.94 -0.82
CA VAL A 46 14.13 6.40 -2.21
C VAL A 46 12.84 6.44 -3.03
N VAL A 47 11.96 5.45 -2.91
CA VAL A 47 10.66 5.42 -3.61
C VAL A 47 9.77 6.59 -3.18
N PHE A 48 9.70 6.88 -1.87
CA PHE A 48 8.90 8.00 -1.36
C PHE A 48 9.48 9.35 -1.75
N ALA A 49 10.81 9.52 -1.69
CA ALA A 49 11.48 10.74 -2.12
C ALA A 49 11.31 10.99 -3.62
N LEU A 50 11.45 9.96 -4.46
CA LEU A 50 11.22 10.04 -5.89
C LEU A 50 9.76 10.40 -6.21
N ALA A 51 8.81 9.78 -5.51
CA ALA A 51 7.38 10.11 -5.66
C ALA A 51 7.07 11.56 -5.30
N TYR A 52 7.72 12.09 -4.25
CA TYR A 52 7.59 13.48 -3.86
C TYR A 52 8.17 14.43 -4.92
N ASN A 53 9.38 14.15 -5.42
CA ASN A 53 10.07 14.98 -6.41
C ASN A 53 9.34 15.03 -7.75
N GLU A 54 8.74 13.92 -8.17
CA GLU A 54 7.98 13.85 -9.42
C GLU A 54 6.49 14.22 -9.26
N GLY A 55 6.01 14.43 -8.03
CA GLY A 55 4.62 14.76 -7.73
C GLY A 55 3.64 13.64 -8.08
N VAL A 56 4.10 12.39 -8.07
CA VAL A 56 3.31 11.19 -8.39
C VAL A 56 3.02 10.38 -7.14
N SER A 57 2.07 9.44 -7.21
CA SER A 57 1.78 8.59 -6.05
C SER A 57 2.92 7.59 -5.78
N PRO A 58 3.28 7.34 -4.51
CA PRO A 58 4.28 6.33 -4.15
C PRO A 58 3.92 4.92 -4.63
N VAL A 59 2.63 4.64 -4.76
CA VAL A 59 2.12 3.38 -5.31
C VAL A 59 2.56 3.21 -6.76
N ALA A 60 2.43 4.25 -7.59
CA ALA A 60 2.86 4.19 -8.98
C ALA A 60 4.38 4.03 -9.10
N VAL A 61 5.14 4.77 -8.30
CA VAL A 61 6.62 4.69 -8.30
C VAL A 61 7.10 3.32 -7.84
N SER A 62 6.44 2.70 -6.86
CA SER A 62 6.82 1.37 -6.36
C SER A 62 6.75 0.27 -7.43
N LEU A 63 6.01 0.50 -8.52
CA LEU A 63 5.86 -0.44 -9.65
C LEU A 63 6.91 -0.25 -10.75
N TRP A 64 7.75 0.79 -10.66
CA TRP A 64 8.80 1.03 -11.63
C TRP A 64 9.94 0.03 -11.48
N LYS A 65 10.54 -0.34 -12.61
CA LYS A 65 11.64 -1.31 -12.67
C LYS A 65 13.01 -0.67 -12.45
N ASP A 66 13.14 0.61 -12.77
CA ASP A 66 14.43 1.32 -12.86
C ASP A 66 14.64 2.29 -11.68
N ILE A 67 14.40 1.84 -10.45
CA ILE A 67 14.59 2.67 -9.26
C ILE A 67 16.04 2.56 -8.81
N PRO A 68 16.74 3.67 -8.58
CA PRO A 68 18.12 3.64 -8.14
C PRO A 68 18.22 2.92 -6.78
N LEU A 69 19.20 2.02 -6.67
CA LEU A 69 19.45 1.29 -5.43
C LEU A 69 19.92 2.26 -4.35
N ALA A 70 19.44 2.06 -3.12
CA ALA A 70 19.93 2.78 -1.95
C ALA A 70 21.46 2.67 -1.83
N GLY A 71 22.10 3.80 -1.51
CA GLY A 71 23.56 3.92 -1.46
C GLY A 71 24.24 4.12 -2.82
N SER A 72 23.49 4.20 -3.92
CA SER A 72 24.03 4.70 -5.19
C SER A 72 24.14 6.24 -5.17
N PRO A 73 25.11 6.83 -5.91
CA PRO A 73 25.21 8.30 -6.00
C PRO A 73 23.96 8.99 -6.56
N GLU A 74 23.11 8.25 -7.28
CA GLU A 74 21.84 8.75 -7.80
C GLU A 74 20.75 8.75 -6.72
N ALA A 75 20.66 7.68 -5.92
CA ALA A 75 19.75 7.63 -4.78
C ALA A 75 20.08 8.73 -3.76
N ASP A 76 21.36 8.93 -3.44
CA ASP A 76 21.78 9.97 -2.50
C ASP A 76 21.39 11.39 -2.95
N ARG A 77 21.35 11.66 -4.27
CA ARG A 77 20.88 12.96 -4.79
C ARG A 77 19.37 13.15 -4.68
N ILE A 78 18.60 12.05 -4.71
CA ILE A 78 17.14 12.08 -4.60
C ILE A 78 16.71 12.25 -3.15
N LEU A 79 17.54 11.78 -2.20
CA LEU A 79 17.30 11.83 -0.76
C LEU A 79 17.70 13.16 -0.08
N VAL A 80 18.37 14.07 -0.80
CA VAL A 80 18.80 15.41 -0.32
C VAL A 80 17.74 16.47 -0.63
#